data_AF-A0A451EQ96-F1
#
_entry.id   AF-A0A451EQ96-F1
#
_cell.length_a   1.000
_cell.length_b   1.000
_cell.length_c   1.000
_cell.angle_alpha   90.00
_cell.angle_beta   90.00
_cell.angle_gamma   90.00
#
_symmetry.space_group_name_H-M   'P 1'
#
loop_
_entity.id
_entity.type
_entity.pdbx_description
1 polymer ?
#
loop_
_entity_poly.entity_id
_entity_poly.type
_entity_poly.pdbx_seq_one_letter_code
_entity_poly.pdbx_strand_id
1 'polypeptide(L)'
;MSNNLATASVCIEPLDLQWQQKALDLAKVLNLPLGGDADFSLQVGALGIQLQSQQEKNVGALRVDFVDGAAAHRRKFGGGKGQMIAKAIGIQSGISPIVLDATAGLGRDAFVLATLGCQVTLIERQPIIATLLEDGLVRARFDVEVGDILQRMVLLKGSAIDLMSNWLGVVPQVIYLDPMFPHRDKSALVKKEMRLFRPLVGDDLDSPDLLEKALVLASHRVVVKRPRKAPIIEGASPSYSLEGKSSRYDIYTKRSLKE
;
A
#
# COMPACT_ATOMS: atom_id res chain seq x y z
N MET A 1 10.50 14.55 -16.75
CA MET A 1 9.17 14.81 -16.17
C MET A 1 8.15 14.06 -17.01
N SER A 2 7.95 12.79 -16.67
CA SER A 2 7.09 11.89 -17.44
C SER A 2 5.77 11.77 -16.69
N ASN A 3 4.79 12.61 -17.04
CA ASN A 3 3.40 12.42 -16.63
C ASN A 3 2.90 11.14 -17.32
N ASN A 4 3.07 9.99 -16.66
CA ASN A 4 2.34 8.79 -17.03
C ASN A 4 0.90 9.00 -16.55
N LEU A 5 0.07 9.50 -17.47
CA LEU A 5 -1.36 9.73 -17.24
C LEU A 5 -2.02 8.39 -16.89
N ALA A 6 -2.59 8.30 -15.68
CA ALA A 6 -3.67 7.39 -15.41
C ALA A 6 -4.74 7.57 -16.51
N THR A 7 -5.03 6.51 -17.26
CA THR A 7 -5.92 6.59 -18.44
C THR A 7 -7.40 6.50 -18.07
N ALA A 8 -7.73 6.10 -16.85
CA ALA A 8 -9.09 6.00 -16.39
C ALA A 8 -9.58 7.32 -15.79
N SER A 9 -10.73 7.77 -16.26
CA SER A 9 -11.44 8.94 -15.72
C SER A 9 -12.09 8.60 -14.38
N VAL A 10 -12.07 9.56 -13.44
CA VAL A 10 -12.64 9.39 -12.10
C VAL A 10 -13.49 10.59 -11.73
N CYS A 11 -14.69 10.36 -11.20
CA CYS A 11 -15.53 11.39 -10.58
C CYS A 11 -15.73 11.12 -9.08
N ILE A 12 -16.15 12.13 -8.33
CA ILE A 12 -16.57 12.00 -6.94
C ILE A 12 -18.09 11.95 -6.87
N GLU A 13 -18.64 11.00 -6.12
CA GLU A 13 -20.09 10.82 -5.98
C GLU A 13 -20.50 10.71 -4.51
N PRO A 14 -21.46 11.50 -4.02
CA PRO A 14 -22.09 11.20 -2.73
C PRO A 14 -23.11 10.07 -2.91
N LEU A 15 -23.10 9.07 -2.01
CA LEU A 15 -24.10 8.00 -2.03
C LEU A 15 -25.50 8.46 -1.58
N ASP A 16 -25.55 9.52 -0.75
CA ASP A 16 -26.78 10.16 -0.28
C ASP A 16 -26.56 11.67 -0.15
N LEU A 17 -27.64 12.46 -0.15
CA LEU A 17 -27.61 13.93 -0.03
C LEU A 17 -26.84 14.43 1.20
N GLN A 18 -26.89 13.70 2.32
CA GLN A 18 -26.15 14.04 3.54
C GLN A 18 -24.62 14.05 3.34
N TRP A 19 -24.10 13.35 2.32
CA TRP A 19 -22.67 13.28 2.02
C TRP A 19 -22.22 14.30 0.96
N GLN A 20 -23.13 15.13 0.45
CA GLN A 20 -22.87 16.09 -0.63
C GLN A 20 -21.70 17.03 -0.31
N GLN A 21 -21.68 17.62 0.88
CA GLN A 21 -20.63 18.56 1.27
C GLN A 21 -19.26 17.88 1.36
N LYS A 22 -19.20 16.68 1.97
CA LYS A 22 -17.96 15.90 2.06
C LYS A 22 -17.44 15.49 0.67
N ALA A 23 -18.35 15.13 -0.25
CA ALA A 23 -18.02 14.85 -1.63
C ALA A 23 -17.48 16.08 -2.38
N LEU A 24 -18.09 17.25 -2.18
CA LEU A 24 -17.61 18.53 -2.74
C LEU A 24 -16.21 18.90 -2.25
N ASP A 25 -15.94 18.74 -0.95
CA ASP A 25 -14.63 19.05 -0.39
C ASP A 25 -13.57 18.08 -0.89
N LEU A 26 -13.91 16.79 -0.99
CA LEU A 26 -13.02 15.79 -1.57
C LEU A 26 -12.72 16.04 -3.05
N ALA A 27 -13.73 16.44 -3.83
CA ALA A 27 -13.58 16.82 -5.23
C ALA A 27 -12.60 17.98 -5.42
N LYS A 28 -12.66 18.99 -4.55
CA LYS A 28 -11.69 20.10 -4.54
C LYS A 28 -10.28 19.63 -4.21
N VAL A 29 -10.12 18.83 -3.15
CA VAL A 29 -8.81 18.33 -2.70
C VAL A 29 -8.13 17.47 -3.76
N LEU A 30 -8.89 16.61 -4.44
CA LEU A 30 -8.36 15.71 -5.47
C LEU A 30 -8.35 16.34 -6.87
N ASN A 31 -8.91 17.55 -7.03
CA ASN A 31 -9.12 18.20 -8.33
C ASN A 31 -9.85 17.28 -9.33
N LEU A 32 -10.95 16.67 -8.88
CA LEU A 32 -11.79 15.75 -9.66
C LEU A 32 -13.21 16.30 -9.81
N PRO A 33 -13.93 15.99 -10.90
CA PRO A 33 -15.30 16.41 -11.07
C PRO A 33 -16.23 15.76 -10.04
N LEU A 34 -17.27 16.49 -9.63
CA LEU A 34 -18.37 15.94 -8.84
C LEU A 34 -19.43 15.37 -9.79
N GLY A 35 -19.61 14.04 -9.77
CA GLY A 35 -20.45 13.31 -10.71
C GLY A 35 -19.95 13.40 -12.17
N GLY A 36 -20.79 12.91 -13.09
CA GLY A 36 -20.50 12.88 -14.52
C GLY A 36 -20.12 11.49 -15.04
N ASP A 37 -19.92 11.40 -16.36
CA ASP A 37 -19.50 10.17 -17.02
C ASP A 37 -18.01 9.92 -16.80
N ALA A 38 -17.69 8.81 -16.13
CA ALA A 38 -16.33 8.44 -15.76
C ALA A 38 -16.21 6.92 -15.65
N ASP A 39 -15.00 6.39 -15.81
CA ASP A 39 -14.73 4.95 -15.70
C ASP A 39 -14.91 4.42 -14.26
N PHE A 40 -14.59 5.29 -13.29
CA PHE A 40 -14.72 5.02 -11.87
C PHE A 40 -15.39 6.17 -11.14
N SER A 41 -16.08 5.85 -10.05
CA SER A 41 -16.49 6.83 -9.06
C SER A 41 -15.86 6.56 -7.70
N LEU A 42 -15.35 7.63 -7.09
CA LEU A 42 -14.95 7.65 -5.69
C LEU A 42 -16.16 8.11 -4.88
N GLN A 43 -16.82 7.14 -4.26
CA GLN A 43 -18.11 7.30 -3.60
C GLN A 43 -17.93 7.60 -2.12
N VAL A 44 -18.63 8.63 -1.63
CA VAL A 44 -18.63 9.03 -0.22
C VAL A 44 -19.95 8.60 0.43
N GLY A 45 -19.89 7.80 1.49
CA GLY A 45 -21.07 7.31 2.19
C GLY A 45 -20.88 7.08 3.68
N ALA A 46 -21.91 6.50 4.31
CA ALA A 46 -21.96 6.25 5.75
C ALA A 46 -20.87 5.31 6.26
N LEU A 47 -20.42 4.39 5.41
CA LEU A 47 -19.36 3.42 5.74
C LEU A 47 -17.96 3.90 5.36
N GLY A 48 -17.81 5.16 4.93
CA GLY A 48 -16.54 5.73 4.48
C GLY A 48 -16.48 5.94 2.96
N ILE A 49 -15.25 6.04 2.46
CA ILE A 49 -14.96 6.28 1.04
C ILE A 49 -14.71 4.94 0.33
N GLN A 50 -15.30 4.76 -0.85
CA GLN A 50 -15.11 3.56 -1.65
C GLN A 50 -14.91 3.90 -3.13
N LEU A 51 -14.17 3.06 -3.85
CA LEU A 51 -13.99 3.15 -5.30
C LEU A 51 -14.88 2.13 -5.99
N GLN A 52 -15.68 2.58 -6.95
CA GLN A 52 -16.57 1.73 -7.73
C GLN A 52 -16.24 1.88 -9.22
N SER A 53 -16.16 0.76 -9.94
CA SER A 53 -16.13 0.79 -11.41
C SER A 53 -17.54 1.05 -11.94
N GLN A 54 -17.68 1.99 -12.87
CA GLN A 54 -18.96 2.27 -13.52
C GLN A 54 -19.29 1.25 -14.62
N GLN A 55 -18.25 0.71 -15.28
CA GLN A 55 -18.37 -0.31 -16.32
C GLN A 55 -18.68 -1.71 -15.73
N GLU A 56 -18.15 -2.01 -14.54
CA GLU A 56 -18.26 -3.33 -13.92
C GLU A 56 -18.85 -3.28 -12.51
N LYS A 57 -20.12 -2.87 -12.39
CA LYS A 57 -20.80 -2.74 -11.09
C LYS A 57 -20.81 -4.05 -10.27
N ASN A 58 -20.84 -5.20 -10.94
CA ASN A 58 -20.82 -6.53 -10.31
C ASN A 58 -19.51 -6.87 -9.60
N VAL A 59 -18.41 -6.19 -9.93
CA VAL A 59 -17.13 -6.36 -9.22
C VAL A 59 -17.25 -5.85 -7.79
N GLY A 60 -18.24 -4.99 -7.51
CA GLY A 60 -18.51 -4.40 -6.19
C GLY A 60 -17.45 -3.37 -5.79
N ALA A 61 -17.82 -2.49 -4.88
CA ALA A 61 -16.93 -1.41 -4.47
C ALA A 61 -15.69 -1.92 -3.73
N LEU A 62 -14.62 -1.15 -3.82
CA LEU A 62 -13.39 -1.31 -3.08
C LEU A 62 -13.35 -0.27 -1.97
N ARG A 63 -13.17 -0.72 -0.73
CA ARG A 63 -12.92 0.12 0.43
C ARG A 63 -11.79 -0.49 1.25
N VAL A 64 -10.97 0.35 1.88
CA VAL A 64 -9.97 -0.12 2.83
C VAL A 64 -10.65 -0.42 4.15
N ASP A 65 -10.53 -1.66 4.63
CA ASP A 65 -11.12 -2.09 5.88
C ASP A 65 -10.10 -2.92 6.67
N PHE A 66 -9.80 -2.48 7.89
CA PHE A 66 -8.87 -3.12 8.81
C PHE A 66 -9.59 -3.89 9.93
N VAL A 67 -10.89 -3.65 10.13
CA VAL A 67 -11.67 -4.22 11.24
C VAL A 67 -12.18 -5.60 10.86
N ASP A 68 -12.77 -5.71 9.66
CA ASP A 68 -13.49 -6.90 9.20
C ASP A 68 -12.84 -7.59 7.99
N GLY A 69 -13.46 -8.69 7.57
CA GLY A 69 -13.17 -9.37 6.30
C GLY A 69 -11.74 -9.92 6.20
N ALA A 70 -11.09 -9.66 5.07
CA ALA A 70 -9.78 -10.25 4.75
C ALA A 70 -8.68 -9.79 5.72
N ALA A 71 -8.73 -8.54 6.21
CA ALA A 71 -7.77 -8.02 7.18
C ALA A 71 -7.93 -8.71 8.54
N ALA A 72 -9.17 -8.83 9.03
CA ALA A 72 -9.48 -9.56 10.26
C ALA A 72 -9.03 -11.02 10.21
N HIS A 73 -9.38 -11.71 9.11
CA HIS A 73 -9.00 -13.11 8.91
C HIS A 73 -7.47 -13.26 8.84
N ARG A 74 -6.76 -12.40 8.12
CA ARG A 74 -5.29 -12.47 8.02
C ARG A 74 -4.60 -12.13 9.34
N ARG A 75 -5.16 -11.22 10.15
CA ARG A 75 -4.69 -10.94 11.51
C ARG A 75 -4.82 -12.17 12.42
N LYS A 76 -5.99 -12.83 12.42
CA LYS A 76 -6.31 -13.96 13.29
C LYS A 76 -5.67 -15.28 12.83
N PHE A 77 -5.61 -15.53 11.53
CA PHE A 77 -5.24 -16.84 10.95
C PHE A 77 -4.14 -16.80 9.90
N GLY A 78 -3.54 -15.63 9.63
CA GLY A 78 -2.52 -15.47 8.58
C GLY A 78 -1.16 -16.06 8.91
N GLY A 79 -0.97 -16.64 10.10
CA GLY A 79 0.29 -17.29 10.51
C GLY A 79 1.26 -16.41 11.30
N GLY A 80 0.86 -15.17 11.66
CA GLY A 80 1.62 -14.29 12.56
C GLY A 80 3.09 -14.10 12.13
N LYS A 81 4.03 -14.28 13.07
CA LYS A 81 5.49 -14.22 12.82
C LYS A 81 5.99 -15.30 11.83
N GLY A 82 5.19 -16.33 11.55
CA GLY A 82 5.50 -17.36 10.57
C GLY A 82 5.32 -16.90 9.11
N GLN A 83 4.64 -15.76 8.88
CA GLN A 83 4.45 -15.20 7.54
C GLN A 83 5.79 -14.85 6.89
N MET A 84 5.90 -15.06 5.58
CA MET A 84 7.12 -14.75 4.84
C MET A 84 7.51 -13.28 4.94
N ILE A 85 6.54 -12.36 4.92
CA ILE A 85 6.83 -10.92 5.07
C ILE A 85 7.45 -10.62 6.45
N ALA A 86 6.95 -11.24 7.51
CA ALA A 86 7.50 -11.09 8.86
C ALA A 86 8.94 -11.61 8.93
N LYS A 87 9.22 -12.75 8.30
CA LYS A 87 10.58 -13.31 8.19
C LYS A 87 11.50 -12.43 7.34
N ALA A 88 11.02 -11.92 6.23
CA ALA A 88 11.80 -11.12 5.29
C ALA A 88 12.28 -9.81 5.92
N ILE A 89 11.36 -9.10 6.62
CA ILE A 89 11.69 -7.86 7.33
C ILE A 89 12.43 -8.11 8.66
N GLY A 90 12.53 -9.36 9.11
CA GLY A 90 13.37 -9.75 10.25
C GLY A 90 12.69 -9.71 11.61
N ILE A 91 11.36 -9.84 11.68
CA ILE A 91 10.65 -9.99 12.96
C ILE A 91 11.09 -11.28 13.65
N GLN A 92 11.48 -11.17 14.91
CA GLN A 92 11.88 -12.30 15.75
C GLN A 92 11.30 -12.16 17.17
N SER A 93 11.66 -13.06 18.09
CA SER A 93 11.34 -12.85 19.51
C SER A 93 12.11 -11.64 20.03
N GLY A 94 11.41 -10.69 20.66
CA GLY A 94 12.01 -9.45 21.17
C GLY A 94 12.43 -8.41 20.12
N ILE A 95 12.23 -8.68 18.82
CA ILE A 95 12.64 -7.77 17.73
C ILE A 95 11.43 -7.42 16.87
N SER A 96 11.06 -6.14 16.89
CA SER A 96 10.04 -5.53 16.03
C SER A 96 10.61 -4.23 15.44
N PRO A 97 11.10 -4.26 14.19
CA PRO A 97 11.80 -3.11 13.63
C PRO A 97 10.88 -1.92 13.35
N ILE A 98 11.48 -0.74 13.24
CA ILE A 98 10.84 0.44 12.63
C ILE A 98 10.86 0.26 11.10
N VAL A 99 9.68 0.22 10.49
CA VAL A 99 9.49 -0.08 9.07
C VAL A 99 8.97 1.13 8.33
N LEU A 100 9.50 1.36 7.13
CA LEU A 100 8.90 2.21 6.12
C LEU A 100 8.38 1.33 4.97
N ASP A 101 7.07 1.29 4.77
CA ASP A 101 6.44 0.73 3.57
C ASP A 101 6.35 1.84 2.52
N ALA A 102 7.23 1.78 1.52
CA ALA A 102 7.38 2.85 0.53
C ALA A 102 6.40 2.74 -0.65
N THR A 103 5.54 1.72 -0.64
CA THR A 103 4.58 1.40 -1.71
C THR A 103 3.28 0.89 -1.07
N ALA A 104 2.69 1.71 -0.22
CA ALA A 104 1.68 1.27 0.75
C ALA A 104 0.46 0.61 0.11
N GLY A 105 -0.03 1.13 -1.02
CA GLY A 105 -1.25 0.66 -1.67
C GLY A 105 -2.43 0.68 -0.70
N LEU A 106 -3.01 -0.50 -0.46
CA LEU A 106 -4.12 -0.68 0.49
C LEU A 106 -3.67 -0.84 1.96
N GLY A 107 -2.37 -0.72 2.25
CA GLY A 107 -1.81 -0.83 3.60
C GLY A 107 -1.90 -2.23 4.22
N ARG A 108 -2.10 -3.28 3.40
CA ARG A 108 -2.36 -4.65 3.89
C ARG A 108 -1.14 -5.29 4.52
N ASP A 109 -0.01 -5.18 3.85
CA ASP A 109 1.24 -5.76 4.30
C ASP A 109 1.77 -4.92 5.47
N ALA A 110 1.70 -3.58 5.40
CA ALA A 110 1.89 -2.70 6.55
C ALA A 110 1.04 -3.06 7.78
N PHE A 111 -0.26 -3.33 7.62
CA PHE A 111 -1.14 -3.72 8.73
C PHE A 111 -0.73 -5.05 9.38
N VAL A 112 -0.24 -6.01 8.59
CA VAL A 112 0.34 -7.25 9.13
C VAL A 112 1.58 -6.95 9.96
N LEU A 113 2.47 -6.06 9.49
CA LEU A 113 3.67 -5.69 10.24
C LEU A 113 3.33 -4.95 11.54
N ALA A 114 2.37 -4.02 11.48
CA ALA A 114 1.86 -3.31 12.65
C ALA A 114 1.18 -4.25 13.66
N THR A 115 0.44 -5.26 13.18
CA THR A 115 -0.14 -6.32 14.03
C THR A 115 0.95 -7.09 14.79
N LEU A 116 2.12 -7.27 14.17
CA LEU A 116 3.27 -7.95 14.77
C LEU A 116 4.17 -7.02 15.60
N GLY A 117 3.70 -5.81 15.89
CA GLY A 117 4.33 -4.85 16.80
C GLY A 117 5.33 -3.89 16.15
N CYS A 118 5.47 -3.89 14.81
CA CYS A 118 6.32 -2.91 14.14
C CYS A 118 5.67 -1.52 14.18
N GLN A 119 6.47 -0.48 14.30
CA GLN A 119 6.05 0.87 13.92
C GLN A 119 6.22 1.00 12.41
N VAL A 120 5.16 1.41 11.70
CA VAL A 120 5.13 1.43 10.24
C VAL A 120 4.76 2.82 9.75
N THR A 121 5.68 3.45 9.03
CA THR A 121 5.33 4.60 8.17
C THR A 121 5.00 4.08 6.78
N LEU A 122 3.90 4.56 6.20
CA LEU A 122 3.39 4.17 4.90
C LEU A 122 3.54 5.35 3.94
N ILE A 123 4.01 5.12 2.72
CA ILE A 123 4.00 6.13 1.65
C ILE A 123 3.10 5.66 0.52
N GLU A 124 2.15 6.52 0.13
CA GLU A 124 1.35 6.33 -1.07
C GLU A 124 1.38 7.60 -1.94
N ARG A 125 1.72 7.42 -3.22
CA ARG A 125 1.86 8.52 -4.18
C ARG A 125 0.57 8.81 -4.93
N GLN A 126 -0.27 7.81 -5.13
CA GLN A 126 -1.49 7.95 -5.90
C GLN A 126 -2.60 8.56 -5.01
N PRO A 127 -3.12 9.76 -5.32
CA PRO A 127 -3.98 10.51 -4.40
C PRO A 127 -5.30 9.81 -4.02
N ILE A 128 -5.91 9.07 -4.94
CA ILE A 128 -7.16 8.33 -4.72
C ILE A 128 -6.93 7.15 -3.76
N ILE A 129 -5.85 6.39 -3.97
CA ILE A 129 -5.48 5.27 -3.11
C ILE A 129 -5.06 5.77 -1.73
N ALA A 130 -4.28 6.85 -1.67
CA ALA A 130 -3.93 7.50 -0.41
C ALA A 130 -5.18 7.95 0.35
N THR A 131 -6.19 8.47 -0.34
CA THR A 131 -7.48 8.86 0.25
C THR A 131 -8.25 7.65 0.80
N LEU A 132 -8.33 6.56 0.03
CA LEU A 132 -8.98 5.33 0.46
C LEU A 132 -8.28 4.75 1.70
N LEU A 133 -6.94 4.72 1.69
CA LEU A 133 -6.13 4.23 2.79
C LEU A 133 -6.29 5.11 4.03
N GLU A 134 -6.22 6.43 3.89
CA GLU A 134 -6.44 7.37 4.99
C GLU A 134 -7.82 7.20 5.63
N ASP A 135 -8.89 7.11 4.83
CA ASP A 135 -10.25 6.86 5.32
C ASP A 135 -10.33 5.55 6.12
N GLY A 136 -9.68 4.48 5.62
CA GLY A 136 -9.57 3.20 6.33
C GLY A 136 -8.83 3.30 7.67
N LEU A 137 -7.69 4.00 7.70
CA LEU A 137 -6.90 4.21 8.91
C LEU A 137 -7.67 5.02 9.96
N VAL A 138 -8.36 6.10 9.53
CA VAL A 138 -9.14 6.97 10.42
C VAL A 138 -10.31 6.20 11.03
N ARG A 139 -11.08 5.47 10.21
CA ARG A 139 -12.23 4.69 10.71
C ARG A 139 -11.84 3.63 11.72
N ALA A 140 -10.74 2.93 11.48
CA ALA A 140 -10.30 1.83 12.34
C ALA A 140 -9.53 2.29 13.60
N ARG A 141 -9.14 3.57 13.70
CA ARG A 141 -8.30 4.07 14.81
C ARG A 141 -8.95 3.98 16.19
N PHE A 142 -10.28 4.04 16.25
CA PHE A 142 -11.06 3.98 17.49
C PHE A 142 -11.72 2.62 17.71
N ASP A 143 -11.43 1.64 16.85
CA ASP A 143 -11.93 0.29 17.04
C ASP A 143 -11.25 -0.38 18.24
N VAL A 144 -12.02 -1.12 19.05
CA VAL A 144 -11.55 -1.72 20.29
C VAL A 144 -10.53 -2.84 20.04
N GLU A 145 -10.64 -3.58 18.94
CA GLU A 145 -9.74 -4.69 18.64
C GLU A 145 -8.50 -4.27 17.82
N VAL A 146 -8.62 -3.26 16.95
CA VAL A 146 -7.52 -2.88 16.05
C VAL A 146 -6.94 -1.49 16.31
N GLY A 147 -7.57 -0.63 17.10
CA GLY A 147 -7.13 0.76 17.32
C GLY A 147 -5.65 0.90 17.66
N ASP A 148 -5.14 0.10 18.61
CA ASP A 148 -3.73 0.09 19.00
C ASP A 148 -2.79 -0.34 17.86
N ILE A 149 -3.26 -1.18 16.94
CA ILE A 149 -2.52 -1.56 15.74
C ILE A 149 -2.42 -0.36 14.80
N LEU A 150 -3.52 0.38 14.60
CA LEU A 150 -3.55 1.54 13.72
C LEU A 150 -2.74 2.72 14.28
N GLN A 151 -2.58 2.83 15.60
CA GLN A 151 -1.69 3.83 16.20
C GLN A 151 -0.21 3.63 15.82
N ARG A 152 0.18 2.42 15.41
CA ARG A 152 1.52 2.12 14.90
C ARG A 152 1.67 2.43 13.40
N MET A 153 0.63 2.93 12.74
CA MET A 153 0.61 3.18 11.30
C MET A 153 0.43 4.67 11.01
N VAL A 154 1.41 5.26 10.32
CA VAL A 154 1.38 6.68 9.91
C VAL A 154 1.48 6.77 8.40
N LEU A 155 0.51 7.41 7.75
CA LEU A 155 0.50 7.62 6.30
C LEU A 155 1.15 8.96 5.94
N LEU A 156 2.09 8.91 5.00
CA LEU A 156 2.62 10.06 4.27
C LEU A 156 2.13 9.98 2.81
N LYS A 157 1.64 11.09 2.28
CA LYS A 157 1.15 11.18 0.90
C LYS A 157 2.24 11.81 0.03
N GLY A 158 2.59 11.17 -1.07
CA GLY A 158 3.56 11.68 -2.02
C GLY A 158 4.49 10.63 -2.60
N SER A 159 5.44 11.08 -3.41
CA SER A 159 6.47 10.22 -4.02
C SER A 159 7.41 9.68 -2.96
N ALA A 160 7.53 8.35 -2.89
CA ALA A 160 8.47 7.70 -1.99
C ALA A 160 9.93 8.06 -2.31
N ILE A 161 10.28 8.26 -3.59
CA ILE A 161 11.60 8.69 -4.01
C ILE A 161 11.94 10.06 -3.41
N ASP A 162 11.01 11.02 -3.52
CA ASP A 162 11.21 12.38 -3.04
C ASP A 162 11.23 12.46 -1.50
N LEU A 163 10.30 11.74 -0.85
CA LEU A 163 10.20 11.71 0.60
C LEU A 163 11.41 11.01 1.24
N MET A 164 11.90 9.90 0.67
CA MET A 164 13.10 9.23 1.17
C MET A 164 14.37 10.08 0.95
N SER A 165 14.44 10.81 -0.17
CA SER A 165 15.59 11.70 -0.46
C SER A 165 15.68 12.88 0.51
N ASN A 166 14.52 13.32 1.04
CA ASN A 166 14.42 14.42 1.99
C ASN A 166 13.93 13.94 3.36
N TRP A 167 14.33 12.75 3.79
CA TRP A 167 13.81 12.14 5.01
C TRP A 167 14.20 12.93 6.26
N LEU A 168 13.21 13.41 7.02
CA LEU A 168 13.41 14.19 8.25
C LEU A 168 13.06 13.41 9.53
N GLY A 169 12.52 12.20 9.38
CA GLY A 169 12.08 11.37 10.50
C GLY A 169 13.17 10.48 11.08
N VAL A 170 12.78 9.64 12.03
CA VAL A 170 13.63 8.54 12.50
C VAL A 170 13.99 7.65 11.31
N VAL A 171 15.28 7.33 11.16
CA VAL A 171 15.75 6.49 10.07
C VAL A 171 15.11 5.10 10.21
N PRO A 172 14.38 4.61 9.19
CA PRO A 172 13.78 3.28 9.26
C PRO A 172 14.87 2.22 9.33
N GLN A 173 14.63 1.19 10.16
CA GLN A 173 15.51 0.02 10.20
C GLN A 173 15.31 -0.80 8.93
N VAL A 174 14.05 -0.97 8.53
CA VAL A 174 13.68 -1.74 7.35
C VAL A 174 12.86 -0.88 6.41
N ILE A 175 13.20 -0.91 5.12
CA ILE A 175 12.33 -0.37 4.07
C ILE A 175 11.75 -1.53 3.26
N TYR A 176 10.43 -1.53 3.11
CA TYR A 176 9.67 -2.52 2.37
C TYR A 176 9.14 -1.93 1.06
N LEU A 177 9.36 -2.64 -0.05
CA LEU A 177 8.94 -2.25 -1.39
C LEU A 177 8.10 -3.39 -2.02
N ASP A 178 6.96 -3.06 -2.60
CA ASP A 178 6.10 -3.91 -3.44
C ASP A 178 5.58 -3.09 -4.63
N PRO A 179 6.47 -2.52 -5.47
CA PRO A 179 6.05 -1.74 -6.62
C PRO A 179 5.27 -2.63 -7.60
N MET A 180 4.25 -2.07 -8.24
CA MET A 180 3.43 -2.77 -9.19
C MET A 180 4.28 -3.16 -10.42
N PHE A 181 4.58 -4.45 -10.52
CA PHE A 181 5.38 -4.99 -11.62
C PHE A 181 4.55 -5.08 -12.92
N PRO A 182 5.09 -4.62 -14.07
CA PRO A 182 4.44 -4.77 -15.37
C PRO A 182 4.07 -6.24 -15.64
N HIS A 183 2.78 -6.57 -15.57
CA HIS A 183 2.32 -7.89 -15.95
C HIS A 183 2.27 -7.96 -17.47
N ARG A 184 3.11 -8.83 -18.05
CA ARG A 184 3.09 -9.14 -19.49
C ARG A 184 2.07 -10.23 -19.86
N ASP A 185 1.54 -10.98 -18.88
CA ASP A 185 0.65 -12.11 -19.16
C ASP A 185 -0.82 -11.88 -18.77
N LYS A 186 -1.70 -12.18 -19.75
CA LYS A 186 -3.17 -12.15 -19.67
C LYS A 186 -3.73 -13.32 -18.83
N SER A 187 -3.34 -13.46 -17.56
CA SER A 187 -3.98 -14.47 -16.69
C SER A 187 -5.28 -13.92 -16.08
N ALA A 188 -6.40 -14.61 -16.34
CA ALA A 188 -7.78 -14.16 -16.13
C ALA A 188 -8.30 -14.23 -14.67
N LEU A 189 -7.41 -14.29 -13.67
CA LEU A 189 -7.77 -14.30 -12.24
C LEU A 189 -6.98 -13.25 -11.46
N VAL A 190 -6.91 -12.06 -12.03
CA VAL A 190 -6.44 -10.88 -11.31
C VAL A 190 -7.47 -10.59 -10.21
N LYS A 191 -7.04 -10.63 -8.94
CA LYS A 191 -7.91 -10.33 -7.79
C LYS A 191 -8.69 -9.05 -8.06
N LYS A 192 -9.97 -9.01 -7.65
CA LYS A 192 -10.87 -7.86 -7.77
C LYS A 192 -10.17 -6.51 -7.62
N GLU A 193 -9.37 -6.33 -6.56
CA GLU A 193 -8.69 -5.05 -6.32
C GLU A 193 -7.71 -4.69 -7.43
N MET A 194 -6.88 -5.64 -7.89
CA MET A 194 -5.91 -5.38 -8.94
C MET A 194 -6.57 -4.97 -10.27
N ARG A 195 -7.83 -5.38 -10.52
CA ARG A 195 -8.62 -4.91 -11.68
C ARG A 195 -9.04 -3.45 -11.56
N LEU A 196 -9.31 -2.99 -10.34
CA LEU A 196 -9.70 -1.60 -10.04
C LEU A 196 -8.48 -0.68 -9.90
N PHE A 197 -7.36 -1.18 -9.36
CA PHE A 197 -6.15 -0.40 -9.10
C PHE A 197 -5.34 -0.13 -10.35
N ARG A 198 -5.16 -1.13 -11.21
CA ARG A 198 -4.20 -1.04 -12.31
C ARG A 198 -4.50 0.12 -13.28
N PRO A 199 -5.76 0.39 -13.66
CA PRO A 199 -6.08 1.56 -14.49
C PRO A 199 -5.78 2.91 -13.83
N LEU A 200 -5.73 2.97 -12.50
CA LEU A 200 -5.47 4.21 -11.74
C LEU A 200 -3.99 4.47 -11.47
N VAL A 201 -3.18 3.41 -11.35
CA VAL A 201 -1.76 3.52 -10.95
C VAL A 201 -0.82 3.48 -12.17
N GLY A 202 -1.13 2.65 -13.18
CA GLY A 202 -0.17 2.36 -14.25
C GLY A 202 1.06 1.59 -13.75
N ASP A 203 1.98 1.22 -14.63
CA ASP A 203 3.15 0.43 -14.22
C ASP A 203 4.24 1.31 -13.55
N ASP A 204 4.90 0.79 -12.50
CA ASP A 204 5.95 1.50 -11.74
C ASP A 204 7.32 1.41 -12.45
N LEU A 205 7.52 2.25 -13.46
CA LEU A 205 8.76 2.29 -14.26
C LEU A 205 9.98 2.83 -13.51
N ASP A 206 9.76 3.52 -12.39
CA ASP A 206 10.77 4.13 -11.52
C ASP A 206 11.24 3.22 -10.37
N SER A 207 10.97 1.91 -10.48
CA SER A 207 11.40 0.90 -9.52
C SER A 207 12.92 0.91 -9.22
N PRO A 208 13.83 1.13 -10.20
CA PRO A 208 15.27 1.21 -9.92
C PRO A 208 15.65 2.37 -8.99
N ASP A 209 15.13 3.58 -9.28
CA ASP A 209 15.36 4.77 -8.46
C ASP A 209 14.78 4.60 -7.05
N LEU A 210 13.61 3.97 -6.95
CA LEU A 210 12.98 3.62 -5.67
C LEU A 210 13.88 2.70 -4.83
N LEU A 211 14.45 1.66 -5.45
CA LEU A 211 15.37 0.75 -4.77
C LEU A 211 16.64 1.49 -4.32
N GLU A 212 17.22 2.33 -5.18
CA GLU A 212 18.41 3.12 -4.84
C GLU A 212 18.16 3.98 -3.58
N LYS A 213 17.07 4.76 -3.56
CA LYS A 213 16.75 5.61 -2.39
C LYS A 213 16.46 4.80 -1.13
N ALA A 214 15.79 3.66 -1.26
CA ALA A 214 15.58 2.75 -0.15
C ALA A 214 16.90 2.19 0.40
N LEU A 215 17.83 1.80 -0.47
CA LEU A 215 19.14 1.28 -0.06
C LEU A 215 19.99 2.34 0.63
N VAL A 216 19.89 3.60 0.24
CA VAL A 216 20.55 4.72 0.92
C VAL A 216 19.96 4.93 2.32
N LEU A 217 18.63 5.06 2.42
CA LEU A 217 17.96 5.46 3.66
C LEU A 217 17.89 4.36 4.72
N ALA A 218 17.60 3.11 4.35
CA ALA A 218 17.43 2.02 5.33
C ALA A 218 18.70 1.80 6.14
N SER A 219 18.61 1.74 7.47
CA SER A 219 19.80 1.47 8.29
C SER A 219 20.21 -0.02 8.32
N HIS A 220 19.25 -0.96 8.22
CA HIS A 220 19.52 -2.39 8.42
C HIS A 220 19.25 -3.25 7.19
N ARG A 221 18.11 -3.08 6.51
CA ARG A 221 17.81 -3.85 5.29
C ARG A 221 16.72 -3.22 4.44
N VAL A 222 16.76 -3.55 3.15
CA VAL A 222 15.65 -3.33 2.22
C VAL A 222 15.06 -4.67 1.83
N VAL A 223 13.74 -4.74 1.74
CA VAL A 223 12.99 -5.94 1.36
C VAL A 223 12.09 -5.61 0.18
N VAL A 224 12.24 -6.34 -0.91
CA VAL A 224 11.43 -6.14 -2.13
C VAL A 224 10.59 -7.37 -2.38
N LYS A 225 9.26 -7.23 -2.38
CA LYS A 225 8.35 -8.29 -2.79
C LYS A 225 8.25 -8.34 -4.31
N ARG A 226 8.29 -9.55 -4.86
CA ARG A 226 8.21 -9.82 -6.29
C ARG A 226 7.36 -11.05 -6.58
N PRO A 227 6.69 -11.13 -7.75
CA PRO A 227 6.23 -12.43 -8.26
C PRO A 227 7.42 -13.39 -8.35
N ARG A 228 7.20 -14.67 -8.00
CA ARG A 228 8.30 -15.64 -7.86
C ARG A 228 9.26 -15.69 -9.06
N LYS A 229 8.73 -15.55 -10.28
CA LYS A 229 9.48 -15.63 -11.54
C LYS A 229 9.86 -14.28 -12.16
N ALA A 230 9.48 -13.15 -11.55
CA ALA A 230 9.82 -11.84 -12.10
C ALA A 230 11.34 -11.59 -12.01
N PRO A 231 11.97 -10.80 -12.88
CA PRO A 231 13.35 -10.37 -12.66
C PRO A 231 13.46 -9.56 -11.35
N ILE A 232 14.67 -9.47 -10.79
CA ILE A 232 14.96 -8.48 -9.74
C ILE A 232 14.75 -7.07 -10.29
N ILE A 233 14.62 -6.08 -9.40
CA ILE A 233 14.69 -4.67 -9.82
C ILE A 233 16.10 -4.40 -10.33
N GLU A 234 16.23 -3.66 -11.44
CA GLU A 234 17.53 -3.28 -11.99
C GLU A 234 18.34 -2.47 -10.95
N GLY A 235 19.65 -2.71 -10.90
CA GLY A 235 20.56 -2.09 -9.93
C GLY A 235 21.29 -3.11 -9.08
N ALA A 236 21.32 -2.89 -7.76
CA ALA A 236 22.00 -3.78 -6.83
C ALA A 236 21.36 -5.18 -6.81
N SER A 237 22.17 -6.22 -6.62
CA SER A 237 21.67 -7.58 -6.40
C SER A 237 21.27 -7.79 -4.94
N PRO A 238 20.18 -8.53 -4.65
CA PRO A 238 19.83 -8.89 -3.29
C PRO A 238 20.90 -9.81 -2.68
N SER A 239 21.10 -9.69 -1.37
CA SER A 239 22.00 -10.56 -0.61
C SER A 239 21.50 -12.00 -0.60
N TYR A 240 20.17 -12.18 -0.48
CA TYR A 240 19.48 -13.45 -0.66
C TYR A 240 17.99 -13.20 -0.91
N SER A 241 17.25 -14.25 -1.29
CA SER A 241 15.80 -14.18 -1.48
C SER A 241 15.08 -15.25 -0.67
N LEU A 242 13.92 -14.92 -0.12
CA LEU A 242 13.00 -15.90 0.47
C LEU A 242 11.92 -16.26 -0.56
N GLU A 243 11.97 -17.49 -1.06
CA GLU A 243 10.98 -17.99 -2.02
C GLU A 243 9.72 -18.53 -1.34
N GLY A 244 8.57 -18.09 -1.83
CA GLY A 244 7.27 -18.71 -1.55
C GLY A 244 6.67 -19.39 -2.76
N LYS A 245 5.39 -19.78 -2.65
CA LYS A 245 4.67 -20.45 -3.73
C LYS A 245 4.47 -19.57 -4.96
N SER A 246 3.95 -18.35 -4.76
CA SER A 246 3.60 -17.40 -5.84
C SER A 246 4.42 -16.11 -5.84
N SER A 247 5.02 -15.76 -4.70
CA SER A 247 5.83 -14.56 -4.50
C SER A 247 7.18 -14.94 -3.89
N ARG A 248 8.14 -14.04 -4.01
CA ARG A 248 9.41 -14.07 -3.28
C ARG A 248 9.69 -12.70 -2.67
N TYR A 249 10.61 -12.67 -1.71
CA TYR A 249 11.12 -11.45 -1.11
C TYR A 249 12.63 -11.38 -1.33
N ASP A 250 13.07 -10.42 -2.13
CA ASP A 250 14.48 -10.12 -2.38
C ASP A 250 14.99 -9.22 -1.23
N ILE A 251 16.04 -9.65 -0.54
CA ILE A 251 16.49 -9.03 0.72
C ILE A 251 17.91 -8.49 0.55
N TYR A 252 18.07 -7.20 0.85
CA TYR A 252 19.33 -6.47 0.77
C TYR A 252 19.77 -6.17 2.20
N THR A 253 20.71 -6.96 2.73
CA THR A 253 21.17 -6.81 4.12
C THR A 253 22.28 -5.78 4.24
N LYS A 254 22.16 -4.88 5.21
CA LYS A 254 23.18 -3.89 5.57
C LYS A 254 23.76 -4.16 6.96
N ARG A 255 22.91 -4.42 7.97
CA ARG A 255 23.29 -4.65 9.37
C ARG A 255 22.35 -5.63 10.10
N SER A 256 22.79 -6.12 11.25
CA SER A 256 22.00 -6.99 12.13
C SER A 256 20.98 -6.19 12.94
N LEU A 257 19.73 -6.68 13.05
CA LEU A 257 18.67 -6.06 13.87
C LEU A 257 18.81 -6.35 15.38
N LYS A 258 19.82 -7.12 15.79
CA LYS A 258 20.06 -7.52 17.19
C LYS A 258 20.95 -6.53 17.97
N GLU A 259 21.46 -5.52 17.28
CA GLU A 259 22.42 -4.53 17.79
C GLU A 259 21.74 -3.20 18.09
#